data_AF-A0A0G0W1E1-F1
#
_entry.id   AF-A0A0G0W1E1-F1
#
_cell.length_a   1.000
_cell.length_b   1.000
_cell.length_c   1.000
_cell.angle_alpha   90.00
_cell.angle_beta   90.00
_cell.angle_gamma   90.00
#
_symmetry.space_group_name_H-M   'P 1'
#
loop_
_entity.id
_entity.type
_entity.pdbx_description
1 polymer ?
#
loop_
_entity_poly.entity_id
_entity_poly.type
_entity_poly.pdbx_seq_one_letter_code
_entity_poly.pdbx_strand_id
1 'polypeptide(L)'
;MSFFELSGPIGMLLRVLLEDFFGIGKWLVPFVCFGLAIFLFNKNEEEEYYFGTGLGIFLILLSLLGLGDLFESGLTGKFGWILGSLENIIGFFPSLIAFILLFLVGLVVDFWQIFKSYLKNRKEKFALTKPEKKGLLKIRMPEGKVERLLPNEEVEQILDEERPVIASFLKSKKFKKAFVDASGWEFPPLDLLEVDGAKPTVGDIRINSQVIQRTLEDFGIPVEMGEVNIGPTVTQYTLKPAQGVKLSRIVALQNDLALALAAHPLRIEAPIPGKSLVGIEVPNKTPSLVRLRSLLESPAYNESPAALLFPLGRDVMGNAVMADISKLPHLLVAGATGTGKSIFIHSVITSLIYRNSPQNLRFILIDPKRVELSAYENIPYLLCPVILEGKKAIMALKWATQEMERRY
;
A
#
# COMPACT_ATOMS: atom_id res chain seq x y z
N MET A 1 30.10 35.14 16.92
CA MET A 1 31.38 35.84 16.65
C MET A 1 31.18 37.35 16.58
N SER A 2 30.39 37.88 15.63
CA SER A 2 30.21 39.34 15.45
C SER A 2 29.58 40.08 16.64
N PHE A 3 28.53 39.53 17.26
CA PHE A 3 27.91 40.12 18.45
C PHE A 3 28.78 40.13 19.71
N PHE A 4 29.82 39.28 19.75
CA PHE A 4 30.72 39.13 20.90
C PHE A 4 32.08 39.79 20.65
N GLU A 5 32.23 40.61 19.60
CA GLU A 5 33.48 41.31 19.24
C GLU A 5 34.66 40.39 18.85
N LEU A 6 34.39 39.09 18.72
CA LEU A 6 35.37 38.07 18.35
C LEU A 6 35.51 37.89 16.83
N SER A 7 34.95 38.81 16.04
CA SER A 7 34.99 38.77 14.57
C SER A 7 35.93 39.83 14.01
N GLY A 8 36.65 39.50 12.93
CA GLY A 8 37.45 40.47 12.18
C GLY A 8 36.62 41.62 11.54
N PRO A 9 37.26 42.50 10.74
CA PRO A 9 36.66 43.75 10.24
C PRO A 9 35.30 43.60 9.55
N ILE A 10 35.07 42.48 8.84
CA ILE A 10 33.80 42.16 8.18
C ILE A 10 32.66 41.96 9.20
N GLY A 11 32.93 41.30 10.32
CA GLY A 11 31.92 41.08 11.35
C GLY A 11 31.62 42.34 12.16
N MET A 12 32.58 43.27 12.25
CA MET A 12 32.34 44.61 12.81
C MET A 12 31.43 45.44 11.89
N LEU A 13 31.69 45.42 10.59
CA LEU A 13 30.83 46.07 9.58
C LEU A 13 29.40 45.52 9.62
N LEU A 14 29.26 44.19 9.69
CA LEU A 14 27.94 43.54 9.79
C LEU A 14 27.20 43.91 11.07
N ARG A 15 27.91 44.03 12.21
CA ARG A 15 27.31 44.48 13.48
C ARG A 15 26.79 45.90 13.36
N VAL A 16 27.56 46.83 12.81
CA VAL A 16 27.17 48.24 12.64
C VAL A 16 25.94 48.35 11.75
N LEU A 17 25.89 47.60 10.64
CA LEU A 17 24.71 47.56 9.78
C LEU A 17 23.48 47.01 10.51
N LEU A 18 23.61 45.87 11.21
CA LEU A 18 22.47 45.30 11.94
C LEU A 18 21.98 46.21 13.06
N GLU A 19 22.88 46.94 13.72
CA GLU A 19 22.55 47.90 14.77
C GLU A 19 21.83 49.14 14.22
N ASP A 20 22.25 49.67 13.07
CA ASP A 20 21.57 50.79 12.40
C ASP A 20 20.16 50.42 11.89
N PHE A 21 20.01 49.23 11.31
CA PHE A 21 18.73 48.80 10.72
C PHE A 21 17.74 48.24 11.75
N PHE A 22 18.21 47.46 12.73
CA PHE A 22 17.35 46.68 13.63
C PHE A 22 17.52 47.03 15.12
N GLY A 23 18.45 47.91 15.51
CA GLY A 23 18.65 48.32 16.91
C GLY A 23 18.85 47.12 17.83
N ILE A 24 18.11 47.06 18.95
CA ILE A 24 18.10 45.90 19.86
C ILE A 24 17.51 44.65 19.18
N GLY A 25 16.65 44.82 18.19
CA GLY A 25 16.12 43.74 17.34
C GLY A 25 17.18 42.96 16.57
N LYS A 26 18.45 43.42 16.53
CA LYS A 26 19.59 42.67 15.97
C LYS A 26 19.75 41.27 16.58
N TRP A 27 19.31 41.06 17.82
CA TRP A 27 19.32 39.75 18.48
C TRP A 27 18.30 38.75 17.91
N LEU A 28 17.26 39.22 17.20
CA LEU A 28 16.29 38.36 16.52
C LEU A 28 16.79 37.87 15.16
N VAL A 29 17.69 38.62 14.53
CA VAL A 29 18.22 38.34 13.19
C VAL A 29 18.85 36.94 13.06
N PRO A 30 19.65 36.44 14.02
CA PRO A 30 20.14 35.06 13.97
C PRO A 30 19.04 33.99 13.92
N PHE A 31 17.93 34.20 14.61
CA PHE A 31 16.81 33.25 14.63
C PHE A 31 16.07 33.25 13.29
N VAL A 32 15.89 34.43 12.69
CA VAL A 32 15.33 34.58 11.33
C VAL A 32 16.25 33.95 10.29
N CYS A 33 17.55 34.21 10.36
CA CYS A 33 18.55 33.58 9.49
C CYS A 33 18.60 32.06 9.68
N PHE A 34 18.42 31.56 10.91
CA PHE A 34 18.34 30.13 11.17
C PHE A 34 17.08 29.51 10.55
N GLY A 35 15.92 30.17 10.67
CA GLY A 35 14.69 29.77 9.96
C GLY A 35 14.86 29.77 8.45
N LEU A 36 15.49 30.80 7.89
CA LEU A 36 15.82 30.89 6.46
C LEU A 36 16.88 29.86 6.02
N ALA A 37 17.82 29.50 6.88
CA ALA A 37 18.80 28.45 6.60
C ALA A 37 18.13 27.07 6.54
N ILE A 38 17.19 26.78 7.47
CA ILE A 38 16.34 25.59 7.41
C ILE A 38 15.56 25.58 6.09
N PHE A 39 14.98 26.72 5.69
CA PHE A 39 14.30 26.89 4.41
C PHE A 39 15.21 26.57 3.20
N LEU A 40 16.43 27.11 3.16
CA LEU A 40 17.34 26.93 2.01
C LEU A 40 17.94 25.53 1.91
N PHE A 41 18.16 24.85 3.04
CA PHE A 41 18.80 23.53 3.05
C PHE A 41 17.82 22.37 2.78
N ASN A 42 16.52 22.54 3.05
CA ASN A 42 15.52 21.48 2.86
C ASN A 42 14.83 21.53 1.48
N LYS A 43 15.63 21.46 0.42
CA LYS A 43 15.18 21.56 -0.98
C LYS A 43 14.54 20.26 -1.53
N ASN A 44 13.64 19.63 -0.77
CA ASN A 44 12.87 18.46 -1.20
C ASN A 44 11.35 18.67 -0.99
N GLU A 45 10.66 18.80 -2.13
CA GLU A 45 9.27 18.43 -2.48
C GLU A 45 8.01 19.11 -1.91
N GLU A 46 8.02 20.10 -1.01
CA GLU A 46 6.75 20.83 -0.69
C GLU A 46 6.94 22.35 -0.53
N GLU A 47 6.89 23.10 -1.65
CA GLU A 47 7.04 24.57 -1.68
C GLU A 47 6.03 25.30 -0.77
N GLU A 48 4.82 24.74 -0.58
CA GLU A 48 3.73 25.36 0.18
C GLU A 48 3.95 25.35 1.70
N TYR A 49 4.71 24.37 2.22
CA TYR A 49 5.01 24.25 3.66
C TYR A 49 5.99 25.35 4.13
N TYR A 50 7.04 25.53 3.34
CA TYR A 50 8.15 26.43 3.67
C TYR A 50 7.80 27.90 3.50
N PHE A 51 6.94 28.22 2.52
CA PHE A 51 6.41 29.56 2.36
C PHE A 51 5.61 30.00 3.60
N GLY A 52 4.81 29.10 4.18
CA GLY A 52 4.04 29.37 5.39
C GLY A 52 4.91 29.69 6.61
N THR A 53 5.94 28.89 6.88
CA THR A 53 6.84 29.13 8.03
C THR A 53 7.70 30.39 7.86
N GLY A 54 8.16 30.67 6.64
CA GLY A 54 8.87 31.92 6.34
C GLY A 54 7.99 33.14 6.57
N LEU A 55 6.71 33.06 6.15
CA LEU A 55 5.72 34.10 6.36
C LEU A 55 5.41 34.31 7.86
N GLY A 56 5.24 33.23 8.62
CA GLY A 56 4.98 33.31 10.08
C GLY A 56 6.11 33.99 10.85
N ILE A 57 7.36 33.55 10.64
CA ILE A 57 8.55 34.16 11.26
C ILE A 57 8.69 35.64 10.86
N PHE A 58 8.41 35.98 9.61
CA PHE A 58 8.48 37.36 9.13
C PHE A 58 7.42 38.25 9.81
N LEU A 59 6.18 37.77 9.94
CA LEU A 59 5.10 38.51 10.64
C LEU A 59 5.41 38.70 12.13
N ILE A 60 5.98 37.69 12.78
CA ILE A 60 6.43 37.78 14.17
C ILE A 60 7.55 38.81 14.32
N LEU A 61 8.53 38.82 13.41
CA LEU A 61 9.62 39.80 13.42
C LEU A 61 9.11 41.23 13.26
N LEU A 62 8.22 41.46 12.28
CA LEU A 62 7.61 42.78 12.06
C LEU A 62 6.83 43.25 13.29
N SER A 63 6.07 42.35 13.92
CA SER A 63 5.32 42.67 15.13
C SER A 63 6.26 43.04 16.29
N LEU A 64 7.32 42.27 16.53
CA LEU A 64 8.24 42.54 17.64
C LEU A 64 9.05 43.82 17.45
N LEU A 65 9.46 44.12 16.21
CA LEU A 65 10.12 45.38 15.88
C LEU A 65 9.15 46.56 16.06
N GLY A 66 7.93 46.46 15.55
CA GLY A 66 6.91 47.50 15.72
C GLY A 66 6.52 47.74 17.19
N LEU A 67 6.37 46.67 17.97
CA LEU A 67 6.10 46.76 19.41
C LEU A 67 7.26 47.40 20.17
N GLY A 68 8.49 47.01 19.89
CA GLY A 68 9.67 47.56 20.56
C GLY A 68 9.78 49.08 20.39
N ASP A 69 9.55 49.58 19.18
CA ASP A 69 9.59 51.02 18.91
C ASP A 69 8.39 51.80 19.45
N LEU A 70 7.25 51.13 19.67
CA LEU A 70 6.05 51.74 20.26
C LEU A 70 6.27 52.11 21.74
N PHE A 71 7.11 51.37 22.47
CA PHE A 71 7.43 51.65 23.87
C PHE A 71 8.61 52.61 24.02
N GLU A 72 9.58 52.55 23.12
CA GLU A 72 10.74 53.44 23.11
C GLU A 72 11.17 53.72 21.66
N SER A 73 11.01 54.96 21.21
CA SER A 73 11.26 55.34 19.82
C SER A 73 12.74 55.15 19.44
N GLY A 74 13.01 54.43 18.35
CA GLY A 74 14.36 54.14 17.86
C GLY A 74 15.03 52.93 18.51
N LEU A 75 14.39 52.26 19.47
CA LEU A 75 14.92 51.06 20.14
C LEU A 75 15.20 49.92 19.15
N THR A 76 14.40 49.84 18.09
CA THR A 76 14.43 48.74 17.11
C THR A 76 14.98 49.17 15.76
N GLY A 77 15.75 50.25 15.75
CA GLY A 77 16.44 50.77 14.56
C GLY A 77 15.49 51.35 13.52
N LYS A 78 16.00 51.62 12.32
CA LYS A 78 15.24 52.29 11.25
C LYS A 78 13.97 51.53 10.83
N PHE A 79 14.02 50.20 10.79
CA PHE A 79 12.84 49.40 10.43
C PHE A 79 11.77 49.45 11.52
N GLY A 80 12.20 49.35 12.77
CA GLY A 80 11.36 49.55 13.95
C GLY A 80 10.65 50.89 13.95
N TRP A 81 11.40 51.97 13.73
CA TRP A 81 10.89 53.33 13.66
C TRP A 81 9.84 53.53 12.56
N ILE A 82 10.07 52.96 11.37
CA ILE A 82 9.08 52.99 10.28
C ILE A 82 7.79 52.28 10.70
N LEU A 83 7.89 51.12 11.35
CA LEU A 83 6.71 50.38 11.80
C LEU A 83 6.01 51.07 12.98
N GLY A 84 6.76 51.53 13.98
CA GLY A 84 6.26 52.27 15.13
C GLY A 84 5.61 53.60 14.76
N SER A 85 6.01 54.21 13.64
CA SER A 85 5.38 55.43 13.11
C SER A 85 3.88 55.29 12.82
N LEU A 86 3.38 54.05 12.72
CA LEU A 86 1.95 53.74 12.63
C LEU A 86 1.15 54.35 13.81
N GLU A 87 1.74 54.47 15.00
CA GLU A 87 1.17 55.21 16.14
C GLU A 87 0.72 56.62 15.76
N ASN A 88 1.52 57.35 14.98
CA ASN A 88 1.20 58.73 14.60
C ASN A 88 -0.03 58.83 13.68
N ILE A 89 -0.43 57.71 13.06
CA ILE A 89 -1.54 57.64 12.12
C ILE A 89 -2.83 57.15 12.80
N ILE A 90 -2.74 56.07 13.59
CA ILE A 90 -3.92 55.41 14.17
C ILE A 90 -4.01 55.48 15.70
N GLY A 91 -2.98 56.00 16.37
CA GLY A 91 -2.89 56.12 17.83
C GLY A 91 -2.24 54.91 18.51
N PHE A 92 -1.78 55.12 19.75
CA PHE A 92 -1.01 54.14 20.53
C PHE A 92 -1.76 52.81 20.74
N PHE A 93 -2.98 52.85 21.30
CA PHE A 93 -3.74 51.64 21.63
C PHE A 93 -4.15 50.83 20.39
N PRO A 94 -4.63 51.45 19.29
CA PRO A 94 -4.90 50.71 18.06
C PRO A 94 -3.65 50.08 17.44
N SER A 95 -2.51 50.78 17.42
CA SER A 95 -1.23 50.22 16.98
C SER A 95 -0.78 49.05 17.84
N LEU A 96 -0.89 49.17 19.17
CA LEU A 96 -0.57 48.10 20.11
C LEU A 96 -1.41 46.84 19.85
N ILE A 97 -2.72 47.01 19.68
CA ILE A 97 -3.64 45.90 19.37
C ILE A 97 -3.29 45.28 18.01
N ALA A 98 -3.02 46.11 16.99
CA ALA A 98 -2.69 45.64 15.65
C ALA A 98 -1.41 44.78 15.64
N PHE A 99 -0.35 45.21 16.34
CA PHE A 99 0.88 44.42 16.41
C PHE A 99 0.71 43.14 17.23
N ILE A 100 -0.06 43.16 18.32
CA ILE A 100 -0.38 41.94 19.10
C ILE A 100 -1.17 40.94 18.23
N LEU A 101 -2.14 41.42 17.46
CA LEU A 101 -2.90 40.59 16.53
C LEU A 101 -1.99 39.99 15.44
N LEU A 102 -1.09 40.80 14.89
CA LEU A 102 -0.11 40.35 13.89
C LEU A 102 0.82 39.27 14.45
N PHE A 103 1.24 39.41 15.71
CA PHE A 103 2.03 38.40 16.42
C PHE A 103 1.26 37.08 16.56
N LEU A 104 0.01 37.14 17.00
CA LEU A 104 -0.85 35.96 17.16
C LEU A 104 -1.09 35.25 15.82
N VAL A 105 -1.33 36.01 14.75
CA VAL A 105 -1.49 35.44 13.40
C VAL A 105 -0.21 34.73 12.96
N GLY A 106 0.96 35.34 13.18
CA GLY A 106 2.24 34.70 12.90
C GLY A 106 2.42 33.38 13.67
N LEU A 107 2.10 33.35 14.97
CA LEU A 107 2.15 32.14 15.79
C LEU A 107 1.19 31.05 15.30
N VAL A 108 -0.02 31.40 14.89
CA VAL A 108 -1.01 30.43 14.37
C VAL A 108 -0.52 29.82 13.06
N VAL A 109 0.04 30.63 12.15
CA VAL A 109 0.59 30.14 10.87
C VAL A 109 1.74 29.17 11.13
N ASP A 110 2.68 29.51 12.01
CA ASP A 110 3.80 28.62 12.35
C ASP A 110 3.34 27.35 13.07
N PHE A 111 2.43 27.46 14.03
CA PHE A 111 1.89 26.32 14.77
C PHE A 111 1.12 25.36 13.86
N TRP A 112 0.30 25.89 12.94
CA TRP A 112 -0.46 25.07 12.00
C TRP A 112 0.46 24.27 11.07
N GLN A 113 1.54 24.87 10.61
CA GLN A 113 2.55 24.17 9.81
C GLN A 113 3.24 23.09 10.64
N ILE A 114 3.72 23.40 11.85
CA ILE A 114 4.34 22.42 12.75
C ILE A 114 3.38 21.25 13.05
N PHE A 115 2.10 21.53 13.28
CA PHE A 115 1.08 20.52 13.53
C PHE A 115 0.81 19.64 12.30
N LYS A 116 0.71 20.22 11.10
CA LYS A 116 0.60 19.49 9.83
C LYS A 116 1.81 18.57 9.62
N SER A 117 3.02 19.05 9.93
CA SER A 117 4.26 18.26 9.90
C SER A 117 4.27 17.14 10.93
N TYR A 118 3.79 17.39 12.15
CA TYR A 118 3.68 16.38 13.20
C TYR A 118 2.71 15.26 12.80
N LEU A 119 1.55 15.59 12.23
CA LEU A 119 0.58 14.63 11.71
C LEU A 119 1.13 13.82 10.54
N LYS A 120 1.83 14.47 9.58
CA LYS A 120 2.44 13.79 8.43
C LYS A 120 3.58 12.87 8.86
N ASN A 121 4.46 13.33 9.75
CA ASN A 121 5.52 12.50 10.34
C ASN A 121 4.99 11.33 11.17
N ARG A 122 3.76 11.40 11.71
CA ARG A 122 3.13 10.24 12.37
C ARG A 122 2.64 9.22 11.35
N LYS A 123 2.05 9.66 10.23
CA LYS A 123 1.72 8.78 9.08
C LYS A 123 2.99 8.16 8.46
N GLU A 124 4.07 8.94 8.35
CA GLU A 124 5.36 8.47 7.83
C GLU A 124 6.14 7.61 8.83
N LYS A 125 6.11 7.87 10.15
CA LYS A 125 6.67 6.93 11.17
C LYS A 125 5.88 5.63 11.26
N PHE A 126 4.57 5.64 10.97
CA PHE A 126 3.79 4.43 10.74
C PHE A 126 4.19 3.72 9.43
N ALA A 127 4.73 4.45 8.45
CA ALA A 127 5.26 3.91 7.19
C ALA A 127 6.76 3.50 7.27
N LEU A 128 7.55 4.09 8.18
CA LEU A 128 9.01 3.97 8.36
C LEU A 128 9.42 2.95 9.44
N THR A 129 8.50 2.13 9.95
CA THR A 129 8.84 0.77 10.42
C THR A 129 9.18 -0.18 9.28
N LYS A 130 9.23 0.31 8.03
CA LYS A 130 9.99 -0.28 6.93
C LYS A 130 11.40 0.34 6.88
N PRO A 131 12.48 -0.45 6.88
CA PRO A 131 13.84 0.07 6.85
C PRO A 131 14.20 0.54 5.44
N GLU A 132 14.73 1.75 5.34
CA GLU A 132 15.18 2.37 4.10
C GLU A 132 16.72 2.38 3.97
N LYS A 133 17.19 2.16 2.74
CA LYS A 133 18.59 2.03 2.34
C LYS A 133 19.26 3.40 2.21
N LYS A 134 20.49 3.52 2.70
CA LYS A 134 21.40 4.65 2.44
C LYS A 134 21.81 4.73 0.96
N GLY A 135 21.63 5.92 0.39
CA GLY A 135 22.58 6.67 -0.44
C GLY A 135 23.09 6.05 -1.74
N LEU A 136 22.62 6.56 -2.88
CA LEU A 136 23.33 6.44 -4.15
C LEU A 136 23.55 7.82 -4.78
N LEU A 137 24.84 8.10 -4.97
CA LEU A 137 25.46 9.22 -5.68
C LEU A 137 24.70 9.67 -6.94
N LYS A 138 24.60 11.00 -7.10
CA LYS A 138 24.10 11.67 -8.30
C LYS A 138 25.13 11.54 -9.43
N ILE A 139 24.74 10.91 -10.54
CA ILE A 139 25.44 11.01 -11.83
C ILE A 139 24.57 11.86 -12.77
N ARG A 140 25.19 12.87 -13.38
CA ARG A 140 24.59 13.87 -14.27
C ARG A 140 24.37 13.24 -15.66
N MET A 141 23.14 13.32 -16.19
CA MET A 141 22.82 12.94 -17.57
C MET A 141 22.94 14.17 -18.51
N PRO A 142 23.31 14.00 -19.79
CA PRO A 142 23.27 15.06 -20.79
C PRO A 142 21.85 15.22 -21.35
N GLU A 143 21.48 16.47 -21.62
CA GLU A 143 20.20 16.88 -22.20
C GLU A 143 20.18 16.58 -23.70
N GLY A 144 19.20 15.77 -24.13
CA GLY A 144 18.83 15.58 -25.53
C GLY A 144 17.33 15.86 -25.68
N LYS A 145 17.00 16.87 -26.49
CA LYS A 145 15.64 17.35 -26.77
C LYS A 145 14.77 16.22 -27.33
N VAL A 146 13.61 15.98 -26.72
CA VAL A 146 12.52 15.22 -27.32
C VAL A 146 11.41 16.20 -27.64
N GLU A 147 11.19 16.38 -28.94
CA GLU A 147 10.20 17.26 -29.54
C GLU A 147 8.79 16.72 -29.27
N ARG A 148 7.90 17.57 -28.75
CA ARG A 148 6.50 17.23 -28.48
C ARG A 148 5.73 17.13 -29.79
N LEU A 149 5.12 15.98 -30.05
CA LEU A 149 3.96 15.88 -30.93
C LEU A 149 2.76 15.44 -30.08
N LEU A 150 1.93 16.42 -29.74
CA LEU A 150 0.51 16.19 -29.42
C LEU A 150 -0.29 16.60 -30.65
N PRO A 151 -1.38 15.89 -30.93
CA PRO A 151 -2.61 16.60 -31.26
C PRO A 151 -3.68 16.37 -30.19
N ASN A 152 -4.30 17.50 -29.79
CA ASN A 152 -5.65 17.65 -29.24
C ASN A 152 -6.68 16.91 -30.13
N GLU A 153 -7.89 16.55 -29.74
CA GLU A 153 -8.85 17.05 -28.75
C GLU A 153 -10.00 16.02 -28.64
N GLU A 154 -10.91 16.21 -27.67
CA GLU A 154 -12.27 15.64 -27.58
C GLU A 154 -12.47 14.15 -27.22
N VAL A 155 -12.77 13.87 -25.95
CA VAL A 155 -14.00 13.12 -25.58
C VAL A 155 -14.51 13.65 -24.24
N GLU A 156 -15.50 14.54 -24.32
CA GLU A 156 -16.40 14.85 -23.22
C GLU A 156 -17.50 13.78 -23.15
N GLN A 157 -17.88 13.41 -21.91
CA GLN A 157 -19.17 12.81 -21.51
C GLN A 157 -19.70 11.55 -22.23
N ILE A 158 -19.53 10.40 -21.57
CA ILE A 158 -20.63 9.42 -21.42
C ILE A 158 -20.67 8.99 -19.94
N LEU A 159 -21.69 9.46 -19.24
CA LEU A 159 -22.14 8.96 -17.95
C LEU A 159 -22.98 7.69 -18.17
N ASP A 160 -22.80 6.74 -17.25
CA ASP A 160 -23.74 5.69 -16.84
C ASP A 160 -24.63 5.02 -17.90
N GLU A 161 -24.19 3.84 -18.34
CA GLU A 161 -25.09 2.72 -18.60
C GLU A 161 -24.49 1.42 -18.02
N GLU A 162 -25.38 0.63 -17.45
CA GLU A 162 -25.23 -0.65 -16.77
C GLU A 162 -24.16 -1.56 -17.40
N ARG A 163 -23.23 -2.09 -16.59
CA ARG A 163 -22.32 -3.16 -17.03
C ARG A 163 -22.75 -4.53 -16.49
N PRO A 164 -23.52 -5.33 -17.27
CA PRO A 164 -23.50 -6.77 -17.14
C PRO A 164 -22.28 -7.31 -17.90
N VAL A 165 -21.08 -7.15 -17.35
CA VAL A 165 -19.82 -7.57 -18.03
C VAL A 165 -19.00 -8.51 -17.17
N ILE A 166 -19.63 -9.59 -16.70
CA ILE A 166 -18.91 -10.79 -16.22
C ILE A 166 -19.27 -12.02 -17.07
N ALA A 167 -20.47 -12.08 -17.68
CA ALA A 167 -20.90 -13.23 -18.47
C ALA A 167 -20.33 -13.25 -19.91
N SER A 168 -19.97 -12.11 -20.50
CA SER A 168 -19.50 -12.04 -21.90
C SER A 168 -18.00 -12.35 -22.08
N PHE A 169 -17.20 -12.29 -21.01
CA PHE A 169 -15.78 -12.67 -21.04
C PHE A 169 -15.54 -14.20 -21.04
N LEU A 170 -16.59 -15.00 -20.84
CA LEU A 170 -16.52 -16.47 -20.88
C LEU A 170 -16.73 -17.07 -22.28
N LYS A 171 -17.02 -16.27 -23.31
CA LYS A 171 -17.00 -16.75 -24.70
C LYS A 171 -15.55 -16.84 -25.18
N SER A 172 -14.96 -18.00 -24.89
CA SER A 172 -13.63 -18.41 -25.30
C SER A 172 -13.43 -18.27 -26.81
N LYS A 173 -12.61 -17.29 -27.22
CA LYS A 173 -11.79 -17.48 -28.41
C LYS A 173 -10.81 -18.60 -28.07
N LYS A 174 -10.93 -19.76 -28.74
CA LYS A 174 -9.92 -20.82 -28.71
C LYS A 174 -8.58 -20.20 -29.14
N PHE A 175 -7.74 -19.82 -28.17
CA PHE A 175 -6.34 -19.58 -28.42
C PHE A 175 -5.76 -20.91 -28.91
N LYS A 176 -5.47 -20.99 -30.22
CA LYS A 176 -4.71 -22.11 -30.78
C LYS A 176 -3.33 -22.10 -30.10
N LYS A 177 -2.86 -23.29 -29.70
CA LYS A 177 -1.52 -23.52 -29.17
C LYS A 177 -0.47 -22.93 -30.12
N ALA A 178 0.04 -21.74 -29.80
CA ALA A 178 1.25 -21.19 -30.39
C ALA A 178 2.37 -21.39 -29.37
N PHE A 179 2.70 -22.65 -29.07
CA PHE A 179 3.90 -22.96 -28.32
C PHE A 179 5.02 -23.19 -29.34
N VAL A 180 6.18 -22.60 -29.09
CA VAL A 180 7.41 -23.03 -29.76
C VAL A 180 7.67 -24.46 -29.30
N ASP A 181 7.99 -25.34 -30.25
CA ASP A 181 8.25 -26.75 -29.99
C ASP A 181 9.28 -26.86 -28.86
N ALA A 182 8.94 -27.56 -27.77
CA ALA A 182 9.79 -27.72 -26.60
C ALA A 182 10.92 -28.74 -26.85
N SER A 183 11.30 -28.92 -28.12
CA SER A 183 12.29 -29.91 -28.57
C SER A 183 13.59 -29.74 -27.77
N GLY A 184 13.90 -30.74 -26.94
CA GLY A 184 15.12 -30.79 -26.13
C GLY A 184 15.00 -30.25 -24.70
N TRP A 185 13.82 -29.83 -24.22
CA TRP A 185 13.62 -29.51 -22.80
C TRP A 185 12.97 -30.68 -22.05
N GLU A 186 13.66 -31.19 -21.04
CA GLU A 186 13.11 -32.18 -20.11
C GLU A 186 12.47 -31.48 -18.91
N PHE A 187 11.19 -31.75 -18.69
CA PHE A 187 10.46 -31.21 -17.54
C PHE A 187 10.85 -31.94 -16.25
N PRO A 188 10.88 -31.26 -15.10
CA PRO A 188 11.16 -31.89 -13.83
C PRO A 188 10.11 -32.97 -13.51
N PRO A 189 10.51 -34.14 -12.98
CA PRO A 189 9.57 -35.18 -12.60
C PRO A 189 8.79 -34.78 -11.33
N LEU A 190 7.52 -35.17 -11.27
CA LEU A 190 6.64 -34.89 -10.11
C LEU A 190 7.12 -35.53 -8.80
N ASP A 191 8.02 -36.52 -8.87
CA ASP A 191 8.61 -37.18 -7.70
C ASP A 191 9.54 -36.28 -6.88
N LEU A 192 9.94 -35.12 -7.42
CA LEU A 192 10.58 -34.07 -6.63
C LEU A 192 9.63 -33.40 -5.65
N LEU A 193 8.32 -33.59 -5.81
CA LEU A 193 7.28 -33.03 -4.94
C LEU A 193 6.74 -34.10 -4.00
N GLU A 194 6.48 -33.69 -2.76
CA GLU A 194 5.85 -34.55 -1.75
C GLU A 194 4.37 -34.83 -2.06
N VAL A 195 3.94 -36.07 -1.81
CA VAL A 195 2.53 -36.51 -1.91
C VAL A 195 1.68 -36.00 -0.74
N ASP A 196 0.38 -35.85 -0.96
CA ASP A 196 -0.56 -35.47 0.11
C ASP A 196 -0.47 -36.41 1.32
N GLY A 197 -0.66 -35.83 2.51
CA GLY A 197 -0.53 -36.54 3.78
C GLY A 197 -1.84 -37.21 4.21
N ALA A 198 -2.02 -37.30 5.53
CA ALA A 198 -3.24 -37.85 6.10
C ALA A 198 -4.50 -37.09 5.65
N LYS A 199 -5.59 -37.84 5.44
CA LYS A 199 -6.93 -37.29 5.21
C LYS A 199 -7.38 -36.47 6.42
N PRO A 200 -8.23 -35.45 6.23
CA PRO A 200 -8.71 -34.63 7.34
C PRO A 200 -9.57 -35.48 8.29
N THR A 201 -9.37 -35.33 9.60
CA THR A 201 -10.26 -35.92 10.59
C THR A 201 -11.30 -34.90 10.99
N VAL A 202 -12.56 -35.23 10.71
CA VAL A 202 -13.71 -34.41 11.07
C VAL A 202 -14.21 -34.78 12.46
N GLY A 203 -14.94 -33.85 13.09
CA GLY A 203 -15.77 -34.18 14.25
C GLY A 203 -16.91 -35.13 13.87
N ASP A 204 -17.74 -35.50 14.85
CA ASP A 204 -18.96 -36.23 14.53
C ASP A 204 -19.92 -35.31 13.79
N ILE A 205 -20.05 -35.54 12.48
CA ILE A 205 -20.85 -34.74 11.56
C ILE A 205 -22.30 -34.67 12.05
N ARG A 206 -22.86 -35.79 12.55
CA ARG A 206 -24.26 -35.85 12.97
C ARG A 206 -24.49 -35.01 14.21
N ILE A 207 -23.57 -35.11 15.18
CA ILE A 207 -23.62 -34.31 16.41
C ILE A 207 -23.50 -32.82 16.06
N ASN A 208 -22.52 -32.44 15.24
CA ASN A 208 -22.32 -31.05 14.86
C ASN A 208 -23.53 -30.47 14.11
N SER A 209 -24.14 -31.22 13.18
CA SER A 209 -25.36 -30.79 12.50
C SER A 209 -26.52 -30.58 13.49
N GLN A 210 -26.67 -31.47 14.48
CA GLN A 210 -27.70 -31.33 15.51
C GLN A 210 -27.45 -30.13 16.43
N VAL A 211 -26.19 -29.88 16.81
CA VAL A 211 -25.81 -28.72 17.60
C VAL A 211 -26.14 -27.44 16.85
N ILE A 212 -25.73 -27.32 15.58
CA ILE A 212 -26.04 -26.17 14.73
C ILE A 212 -27.56 -25.93 14.67
N GLN A 213 -28.32 -26.98 14.37
CA GLN A 213 -29.78 -26.89 14.25
C GLN A 213 -30.41 -26.42 15.56
N ARG A 214 -30.09 -27.08 16.69
CA ARG A 214 -30.63 -26.74 18.00
C ARG A 214 -30.28 -25.33 18.44
N THR A 215 -29.01 -24.92 18.27
CA THR A 215 -28.58 -23.57 18.64
C THR A 215 -29.37 -22.52 17.85
N LEU A 216 -29.55 -22.70 16.54
CA LEU A 216 -30.35 -21.75 15.75
C LEU A 216 -31.83 -21.75 16.15
N GLU A 217 -32.40 -22.93 16.44
CA GLU A 217 -33.78 -23.06 16.95
C GLU A 217 -33.97 -22.36 18.31
N ASP A 218 -33.00 -22.47 19.23
CA ASP A 218 -33.03 -21.80 20.55
C ASP A 218 -33.10 -20.27 20.43
N PHE A 219 -32.50 -19.70 19.38
CA PHE A 219 -32.58 -18.26 19.05
C PHE A 219 -33.82 -17.90 18.20
N GLY A 220 -34.76 -18.83 18.04
CA GLY A 220 -35.99 -18.65 17.27
C GLY A 220 -35.74 -18.56 15.76
N ILE A 221 -34.72 -19.26 15.26
CA ILE A 221 -34.39 -19.36 13.84
C ILE A 221 -34.53 -20.82 13.40
N PRO A 222 -35.74 -21.25 12.98
CA PRO A 222 -35.92 -22.60 12.48
C PRO A 222 -35.19 -22.80 11.15
N VAL A 223 -34.42 -23.88 11.07
CA VAL A 223 -33.61 -24.24 9.90
C VAL A 223 -33.74 -25.73 9.57
N GLU A 224 -33.62 -26.05 8.29
CA GLU A 224 -33.49 -27.42 7.80
C GLU A 224 -32.03 -27.69 7.44
N MET A 225 -31.41 -28.71 8.04
CA MET A 225 -30.02 -29.08 7.75
C MET A 225 -29.92 -29.80 6.40
N GLY A 226 -28.90 -29.46 5.62
CA GLY A 226 -28.65 -30.01 4.29
C GLY A 226 -27.40 -30.91 4.21
N GLU A 227 -26.78 -30.92 3.04
CA GLU A 227 -25.54 -31.64 2.77
C GLU A 227 -24.35 -31.10 3.59
N VAL A 228 -23.41 -31.98 3.90
CA VAL A 228 -22.16 -31.65 4.59
C VAL A 228 -20.99 -31.95 3.66
N ASN A 229 -20.21 -30.91 3.36
CA ASN A 229 -19.06 -31.00 2.48
C ASN A 229 -17.78 -30.97 3.31
N ILE A 230 -16.99 -32.05 3.24
CA ILE A 230 -15.73 -32.18 3.99
C ILE A 230 -14.58 -31.64 3.13
N GLY A 231 -14.10 -30.46 3.48
CA GLY A 231 -12.91 -29.88 2.86
C GLY A 231 -11.62 -30.25 3.60
N PRO A 232 -10.44 -29.86 3.08
CA PRO A 232 -9.15 -30.16 3.71
C PRO A 232 -8.99 -29.50 5.09
N THR A 233 -9.38 -28.23 5.21
CA THR A 233 -9.18 -27.43 6.44
C THR A 233 -10.46 -27.23 7.23
N VAL A 234 -11.59 -27.10 6.54
CA VAL A 234 -12.91 -26.85 7.14
C VAL A 234 -13.93 -27.84 6.58
N THR A 235 -14.96 -28.11 7.36
CA THR A 235 -16.17 -28.82 6.92
C THR A 235 -17.30 -27.80 6.81
N GLN A 236 -17.95 -27.74 5.65
CA GLN A 236 -19.07 -26.85 5.39
C GLN A 236 -20.39 -27.59 5.62
N TYR A 237 -21.17 -27.13 6.61
CA TYR A 237 -22.52 -27.60 6.90
C TYR A 237 -23.51 -26.68 6.21
N THR A 238 -24.32 -27.21 5.29
CA THR A 238 -25.34 -26.40 4.61
C THR A 238 -26.66 -26.44 5.38
N LEU A 239 -27.40 -25.35 5.34
CA LEU A 239 -28.74 -25.26 5.92
C LEU A 239 -29.64 -24.35 5.11
N LYS A 240 -30.95 -24.55 5.26
CA LYS A 240 -32.00 -23.74 4.66
C LYS A 240 -32.82 -23.08 5.77
N PRO A 241 -32.78 -21.75 5.92
CA PRO A 241 -33.61 -21.08 6.91
C PRO A 241 -35.08 -21.04 6.47
N ALA A 242 -35.99 -21.02 7.44
CA ALA A 242 -37.41 -20.84 7.16
C ALA A 242 -37.69 -19.49 6.45
N GLN A 243 -38.80 -19.42 5.73
CA GLN A 243 -39.21 -18.19 5.06
C GLN A 243 -39.39 -17.04 6.05
N GLY A 244 -38.94 -15.84 5.66
CA GLY A 244 -39.03 -14.64 6.49
C GLY A 244 -37.88 -14.45 7.48
N VAL A 245 -36.99 -15.43 7.65
CA VAL A 245 -35.76 -15.26 8.46
C VAL A 245 -34.78 -14.36 7.70
N LYS A 246 -34.37 -13.25 8.33
CA LYS A 246 -33.31 -12.38 7.80
C LYS A 246 -31.95 -13.06 7.95
N LEU A 247 -31.19 -13.15 6.86
CA LEU A 247 -29.84 -13.74 6.86
C LEU A 247 -28.90 -13.07 7.86
N SER A 248 -29.04 -11.76 8.08
CA SER A 248 -28.24 -11.01 9.07
C SER A 248 -28.40 -11.55 10.50
N ARG A 249 -29.56 -12.13 10.86
CA ARG A 249 -29.75 -12.77 12.17
C ARG A 249 -28.88 -14.02 12.32
N ILE A 250 -28.73 -14.80 11.26
CA ILE A 250 -27.90 -16.02 11.27
C ILE A 250 -26.42 -15.62 11.35
N VAL A 251 -26.00 -14.66 10.53
CA VAL A 251 -24.62 -14.14 10.54
C VAL A 251 -24.24 -13.55 11.91
N ALA A 252 -25.19 -12.90 12.61
CA ALA A 252 -24.96 -12.36 13.94
C ALA A 252 -24.66 -13.43 15.01
N LEU A 253 -25.11 -14.68 14.82
CA LEU A 253 -24.90 -15.79 15.76
C LEU A 253 -23.58 -16.54 15.54
N GLN A 254 -22.65 -15.99 14.75
CA GLN A 254 -21.37 -16.63 14.46
C GLN A 254 -20.58 -17.00 15.72
N ASN A 255 -20.56 -16.11 16.73
CA ASN A 255 -19.83 -16.34 17.97
C ASN A 255 -20.54 -17.37 18.87
N ASP A 256 -21.87 -17.34 18.91
CA ASP A 256 -22.68 -18.30 19.67
C ASP A 256 -22.55 -19.72 19.09
N LEU A 257 -22.57 -19.84 17.76
CA LEU A 257 -22.31 -21.11 17.07
C LEU A 257 -20.87 -21.59 17.29
N ALA A 258 -19.89 -20.69 17.26
CA ALA A 258 -18.50 -21.02 17.55
C ALA A 258 -18.34 -21.58 18.98
N LEU A 259 -19.04 -20.99 19.95
CA LEU A 259 -19.06 -21.46 21.33
C LEU A 259 -19.74 -22.83 21.45
N ALA A 260 -20.94 -22.99 20.86
CA ALA A 260 -21.71 -24.23 20.93
C ALA A 260 -20.97 -25.43 20.29
N LEU A 261 -20.24 -25.19 19.19
CA LEU A 261 -19.44 -26.20 18.50
C LEU A 261 -18.03 -26.38 19.08
N ALA A 262 -17.65 -25.57 20.08
CA ALA A 262 -16.28 -25.47 20.59
C ALA A 262 -15.25 -25.29 19.45
N ALA A 263 -15.60 -24.49 18.45
CA ALA A 263 -14.84 -24.35 17.21
C ALA A 263 -14.64 -22.86 16.87
N HIS A 264 -13.41 -22.38 17.01
CA HIS A 264 -13.02 -21.01 16.67
C HIS A 264 -11.71 -21.01 15.85
N PRO A 265 -11.64 -20.26 14.74
CA PRO A 265 -12.68 -19.41 14.15
C PRO A 265 -13.72 -20.21 13.35
N LEU A 266 -14.94 -19.68 13.28
CA LEU A 266 -16.06 -20.19 12.46
C LEU A 266 -16.46 -19.13 11.43
N ARG A 267 -16.83 -19.53 10.22
CA ARG A 267 -17.29 -18.63 9.14
C ARG A 267 -18.68 -19.01 8.67
N ILE A 268 -19.54 -18.01 8.46
CA ILE A 268 -20.88 -18.17 7.90
C ILE A 268 -20.91 -17.55 6.49
N GLU A 269 -21.29 -18.33 5.49
CA GLU A 269 -21.50 -17.93 4.12
C GLU A 269 -22.99 -17.88 3.81
N ALA A 270 -23.56 -16.68 3.69
CA ALA A 270 -24.99 -16.48 3.50
C ALA A 270 -25.27 -15.40 2.44
N PRO A 271 -25.90 -15.73 1.28
CA PRO A 271 -26.14 -17.08 0.76
C PRO A 271 -24.88 -17.70 0.13
N ILE A 272 -24.87 -19.03 -0.02
CA ILE A 272 -23.86 -19.72 -0.84
C ILE A 272 -24.06 -19.31 -2.31
N PRO A 273 -23.04 -18.82 -3.03
CA PRO A 273 -23.19 -18.41 -4.44
C PRO A 273 -23.81 -19.51 -5.30
N GLY A 274 -24.90 -19.18 -6.01
CA GLY A 274 -25.62 -20.12 -6.88
C GLY A 274 -26.51 -21.14 -6.17
N LYS A 275 -26.62 -21.10 -4.83
CA LYS A 275 -27.52 -21.97 -4.05
C LYS A 275 -28.40 -21.14 -3.11
N SER A 276 -29.65 -21.55 -2.88
CA SER A 276 -30.53 -20.93 -1.88
C SER A 276 -30.31 -21.51 -0.47
N LEU A 277 -29.04 -21.59 -0.06
CA LEU A 277 -28.59 -22.20 1.19
C LEU A 277 -27.63 -21.27 1.93
N VAL A 278 -27.48 -21.50 3.23
CA VAL A 278 -26.44 -20.90 4.08
C VAL A 278 -25.40 -21.98 4.40
N GLY A 279 -24.12 -21.64 4.33
CA GLY A 279 -23.01 -22.51 4.69
C GLY A 279 -22.39 -22.09 6.02
N ILE A 280 -22.23 -23.04 6.95
CA ILE A 280 -21.46 -22.86 8.18
C ILE A 280 -20.16 -23.66 8.04
N GLU A 281 -19.04 -22.96 7.96
CA GLU A 281 -17.71 -23.55 7.86
C GLU A 281 -17.10 -23.73 9.24
N VAL A 282 -16.95 -24.99 9.65
CA VAL A 282 -16.38 -25.39 10.94
C VAL A 282 -14.99 -25.97 10.71
N PRO A 283 -13.94 -25.54 11.43
CA PRO A 283 -12.60 -26.09 11.30
C PRO A 283 -12.57 -27.59 11.62
N ASN A 284 -11.82 -28.36 10.82
CA ASN A 284 -11.61 -29.78 11.06
C ASN A 284 -10.74 -29.99 12.31
N LYS A 285 -10.90 -31.14 12.99
CA LYS A 285 -10.08 -31.49 14.17
C LYS A 285 -8.61 -31.62 13.81
N THR A 286 -8.33 -32.26 12.67
CA THR A 286 -7.02 -32.27 12.04
C THR A 286 -7.16 -31.83 10.59
N PRO A 287 -6.64 -30.65 10.22
CA PRO A 287 -6.65 -30.22 8.82
C PRO A 287 -5.69 -31.07 8.01
N SER A 288 -6.04 -31.35 6.76
CA SER A 288 -5.15 -31.97 5.79
C SER A 288 -4.34 -30.91 5.05
N LEU A 289 -3.04 -31.14 4.90
CA LEU A 289 -2.16 -30.26 4.15
C LEU A 289 -2.38 -30.49 2.65
N VAL A 290 -2.73 -29.43 1.92
CA VAL A 290 -2.82 -29.46 0.46
C VAL A 290 -1.43 -29.25 -0.11
N ARG A 291 -0.83 -30.30 -0.70
CA ARG A 291 0.49 -30.19 -1.33
C ARG A 291 0.38 -29.86 -2.82
N LEU A 292 1.44 -29.24 -3.36
CA LEU A 292 1.49 -28.84 -4.76
C LEU A 292 1.35 -30.03 -5.72
N ARG A 293 1.97 -31.18 -5.40
CA ARG A 293 1.94 -32.39 -6.23
C ARG A 293 0.51 -32.79 -6.62
N SER A 294 -0.38 -32.89 -5.63
CA SER A 294 -1.76 -33.34 -5.88
C SER A 294 -2.58 -32.35 -6.71
N LEU A 295 -2.19 -31.08 -6.70
CA LEU A 295 -2.78 -30.05 -7.56
C LEU A 295 -2.28 -30.20 -8.99
N LEU A 296 -0.98 -30.44 -9.20
CA LEU A 296 -0.40 -30.65 -10.53
C LEU A 296 -0.85 -31.98 -11.16
N GLU A 297 -1.06 -33.02 -10.36
CA GLU A 297 -1.59 -34.31 -10.82
C GLU A 297 -3.08 -34.24 -11.21
N SER A 298 -3.80 -33.19 -10.78
CA SER A 298 -5.23 -33.09 -11.03
C SER A 298 -5.55 -32.95 -12.52
N PRO A 299 -6.68 -33.52 -13.00
CA PRO A 299 -7.14 -33.34 -14.38
C PRO A 299 -7.29 -31.86 -14.77
N ALA A 300 -7.75 -31.03 -13.82
CA ALA A 300 -7.90 -29.59 -14.00
C ALA A 300 -6.58 -28.89 -14.39
N TYR A 301 -5.45 -29.43 -13.94
CA TYR A 301 -4.14 -28.99 -14.39
C TYR A 301 -3.74 -29.70 -15.68
N ASN A 302 -3.57 -31.02 -15.66
CA ASN A 302 -2.95 -31.79 -16.74
C ASN A 302 -3.66 -31.67 -18.10
N GLU A 303 -4.99 -31.60 -18.10
CA GLU A 303 -5.78 -31.54 -19.33
C GLU A 303 -5.99 -30.12 -19.85
N SER A 304 -5.64 -29.11 -19.05
CA SER A 304 -5.86 -27.71 -19.41
C SER A 304 -4.87 -27.23 -20.47
N PRO A 305 -5.34 -26.59 -21.55
CA PRO A 305 -4.47 -26.05 -22.61
C PRO A 305 -3.81 -24.72 -22.24
N ALA A 306 -4.19 -24.09 -21.11
CA ALA A 306 -3.68 -22.79 -20.71
C ALA A 306 -2.19 -22.86 -20.30
N ALA A 307 -1.36 -22.01 -20.91
CA ALA A 307 0.08 -21.94 -20.68
C ALA A 307 0.43 -21.39 -19.29
N LEU A 308 -0.24 -20.32 -18.90
CA LEU A 308 0.02 -19.59 -17.65
C LEU A 308 -0.97 -20.00 -16.55
N LEU A 309 -1.33 -21.29 -16.54
CA LEU A 309 -2.18 -21.87 -15.52
C LEU A 309 -1.38 -22.17 -14.25
N PHE A 310 -1.92 -21.79 -13.11
CA PHE A 310 -1.35 -22.08 -11.79
C PHE A 310 -2.45 -22.49 -10.80
N PRO A 311 -2.12 -23.33 -9.80
CA PRO A 311 -3.07 -23.74 -8.79
C PRO A 311 -3.23 -22.68 -7.69
N LEU A 312 -4.48 -22.43 -7.29
CA LEU A 312 -4.81 -21.64 -6.09
C LEU A 312 -4.83 -22.50 -4.82
N GLY A 313 -5.19 -23.77 -4.96
CA GLY A 313 -5.35 -24.70 -3.84
C GLY A 313 -6.57 -25.60 -4.05
N ARG A 314 -7.25 -25.93 -2.96
CA ARG A 314 -8.52 -26.67 -2.98
C ARG A 314 -9.64 -25.81 -2.39
N ASP A 315 -10.85 -25.96 -2.92
CA ASP A 315 -12.05 -25.35 -2.36
C ASP A 315 -12.55 -26.10 -1.10
N VAL A 316 -13.66 -25.62 -0.53
CA VAL A 316 -14.33 -26.23 0.64
C VAL A 316 -14.90 -27.63 0.36
N MET A 317 -15.05 -28.01 -0.92
CA MET A 317 -15.46 -29.35 -1.33
C MET A 317 -14.26 -30.26 -1.63
N GLY A 318 -13.03 -29.74 -1.55
CA GLY A 318 -11.79 -30.45 -1.85
C GLY A 318 -11.40 -30.48 -3.32
N ASN A 319 -12.14 -29.81 -4.22
CA ASN A 319 -11.80 -29.75 -5.63
C ASN A 319 -10.58 -28.86 -5.86
N ALA A 320 -9.70 -29.24 -6.79
CA ALA A 320 -8.55 -28.43 -7.15
C ALA A 320 -9.00 -27.19 -7.92
N VAL A 321 -8.59 -26.01 -7.45
CA VAL A 321 -8.93 -24.71 -8.04
C VAL A 321 -7.72 -24.17 -8.78
N MET A 322 -7.92 -23.81 -10.06
CA MET A 322 -6.88 -23.29 -10.95
C MET A 322 -7.23 -21.86 -11.38
N ALA A 323 -6.20 -21.07 -11.67
CA ALA A 323 -6.32 -19.75 -12.28
C ALA A 323 -5.35 -19.61 -13.45
N ASP A 324 -5.68 -18.76 -14.40
CA ASP A 324 -4.90 -18.52 -15.63
C ASP A 324 -4.49 -17.05 -15.70
N ILE A 325 -3.19 -16.77 -15.62
CA ILE A 325 -2.66 -15.39 -15.66
C ILE A 325 -3.01 -14.71 -16.98
N SER A 326 -3.17 -15.44 -18.09
CA SER A 326 -3.52 -14.82 -19.38
C SER A 326 -4.93 -14.20 -19.38
N LYS A 327 -5.83 -14.70 -18.53
CA LYS A 327 -7.18 -14.15 -18.32
C LYS A 327 -7.22 -13.13 -17.18
N LEU A 328 -6.24 -13.18 -16.29
CA LEU A 328 -6.02 -12.25 -15.18
C LEU A 328 -4.72 -11.49 -15.46
N PRO A 329 -4.66 -10.61 -16.49
CA PRO A 329 -3.41 -10.14 -17.09
C PRO A 329 -2.41 -9.59 -16.06
N HIS A 330 -2.91 -9.14 -14.91
CA HIS A 330 -2.11 -8.88 -13.71
C HIS A 330 -2.77 -9.50 -12.47
N LEU A 331 -1.95 -9.96 -11.52
CA LEU A 331 -2.37 -10.54 -10.23
C LEU A 331 -1.74 -9.77 -9.07
N LEU A 332 -2.55 -9.37 -8.09
CA LEU A 332 -2.10 -8.80 -6.82
C LEU A 332 -2.22 -9.83 -5.70
N VAL A 333 -1.13 -10.07 -4.97
CA VAL A 333 -1.08 -10.99 -3.83
C VAL A 333 -0.71 -10.21 -2.57
N ALA A 334 -1.59 -10.19 -1.57
CA ALA A 334 -1.39 -9.54 -0.28
C ALA A 334 -1.64 -10.51 0.87
N GLY A 335 -0.93 -10.32 1.98
CA GLY A 335 -1.04 -11.14 3.19
C GLY A 335 -0.03 -10.72 4.25
N ALA A 336 -0.38 -10.89 5.52
CA ALA A 336 0.53 -10.64 6.64
C ALA A 336 1.62 -11.73 6.71
N THR A 337 2.66 -11.49 7.50
CA THR A 337 3.69 -12.52 7.74
C THR A 337 3.05 -13.78 8.32
N GLY A 338 3.39 -14.95 7.79
CA GLY A 338 2.86 -16.23 8.26
C GLY A 338 1.53 -16.67 7.63
N THR A 339 0.87 -15.83 6.81
CA THR A 339 -0.42 -16.21 6.18
C THR A 339 -0.26 -17.01 4.88
N GLY A 340 0.96 -17.44 4.54
CA GLY A 340 1.23 -18.26 3.35
C GLY A 340 1.51 -17.50 2.04
N LYS A 341 1.66 -16.17 2.07
CA LYS A 341 1.97 -15.36 0.86
C LYS A 341 3.17 -15.88 0.07
N SER A 342 4.27 -16.17 0.76
CA SER A 342 5.50 -16.62 0.12
C SER A 342 5.35 -18.02 -0.47
N ILE A 343 4.75 -18.95 0.28
CA ILE A 343 4.42 -20.30 -0.18
C ILE A 343 3.57 -20.25 -1.45
N PHE A 344 2.56 -19.37 -1.48
CA PHE A 344 1.73 -19.18 -2.67
C PHE A 344 2.55 -18.73 -3.89
N ILE A 345 3.43 -17.75 -3.73
CA ILE A 345 4.31 -17.28 -4.82
C ILE A 345 5.20 -18.42 -5.34
N HIS A 346 5.77 -19.22 -4.42
CA HIS A 346 6.56 -20.40 -4.80
C HIS A 346 5.72 -21.44 -5.56
N SER A 347 4.50 -21.72 -5.12
CA SER A 347 3.58 -22.62 -5.82
C SER A 347 3.26 -22.14 -7.22
N VAL A 348 3.03 -20.82 -7.41
CA VAL A 348 2.80 -20.23 -8.73
C VAL A 348 4.02 -20.43 -9.63
N ILE A 349 5.21 -19.97 -9.20
CA ILE A 349 6.44 -20.07 -10.00
C ILE A 349 6.73 -21.53 -10.37
N THR A 350 6.69 -22.43 -9.39
CA THR A 350 6.96 -23.85 -9.59
C THR A 350 5.96 -24.47 -10.54
N SER A 351 4.65 -24.21 -10.39
CA SER A 351 3.64 -24.74 -11.32
C SER A 351 3.93 -24.31 -12.76
N LEU A 352 4.25 -23.03 -12.99
CA LEU A 352 4.56 -22.53 -14.32
C LEU A 352 5.80 -23.20 -14.95
N ILE A 353 6.83 -23.50 -14.14
CA ILE A 353 8.03 -24.25 -14.56
C ILE A 353 7.71 -25.69 -14.94
N TYR A 354 6.80 -26.36 -14.21
CA TYR A 354 6.36 -27.73 -14.54
C TYR A 354 5.55 -27.82 -15.85
N ARG A 355 5.12 -26.68 -16.41
CA ARG A 355 4.24 -26.64 -17.59
C ARG A 355 4.88 -25.99 -18.82
N ASN A 356 5.84 -25.10 -18.64
CA ASN A 356 6.41 -24.31 -19.72
C ASN A 356 7.92 -24.51 -19.79
N SER A 357 8.47 -24.63 -20.99
CA SER A 357 9.93 -24.61 -21.19
C SER A 357 10.48 -23.19 -21.04
N PRO A 358 11.79 -23.00 -20.79
CA PRO A 358 12.42 -21.68 -20.73
C PRO A 358 12.28 -20.86 -22.02
N GLN A 359 12.01 -21.51 -23.17
CA GLN A 359 11.74 -20.83 -24.43
C GLN A 359 10.35 -20.17 -24.44
N ASN A 360 9.38 -20.83 -23.82
CA ASN A 360 7.98 -20.38 -23.78
C ASN A 360 7.68 -19.49 -22.57
N LEU A 361 8.50 -19.56 -21.51
CA LEU A 361 8.32 -18.78 -20.29
C LEU A 361 9.64 -18.20 -19.79
N ARG A 362 9.59 -16.91 -19.44
CA ARG A 362 10.71 -16.15 -18.92
C ARG A 362 10.26 -15.34 -17.70
N PHE A 363 11.12 -15.26 -16.68
CA PHE A 363 10.86 -14.51 -15.45
C PHE A 363 11.80 -13.32 -15.29
N ILE A 364 11.25 -12.24 -14.73
CA ILE A 364 12.00 -11.18 -14.07
C ILE A 364 11.56 -11.21 -12.61
N LEU A 365 12.46 -11.60 -11.72
CA LEU A 365 12.16 -11.69 -10.29
C LEU A 365 12.77 -10.50 -9.54
N ILE A 366 11.96 -9.84 -8.72
CA ILE A 366 12.35 -8.65 -7.95
C ILE A 366 12.14 -8.96 -6.47
N ASP A 367 13.21 -9.09 -5.70
CA ASP A 367 13.19 -9.36 -4.26
C ASP A 367 14.04 -8.33 -3.48
N PRO A 368 13.47 -7.16 -3.14
CA PRO A 368 14.20 -6.13 -2.42
C PRO A 368 14.55 -6.54 -0.98
N LYS A 369 13.87 -7.55 -0.42
CA LYS A 369 14.08 -8.06 0.95
C LYS A 369 15.12 -9.18 1.01
N ARG A 370 15.40 -9.83 -0.12
CA ARG A 370 16.38 -10.94 -0.26
C ARG A 370 16.01 -12.18 0.55
N VAL A 371 14.73 -12.46 0.73
CA VAL A 371 14.26 -13.53 1.61
C VAL A 371 13.70 -14.71 0.81
N GLU A 372 12.95 -14.44 -0.25
CA GLU A 372 12.07 -15.44 -0.85
C GLU A 372 12.58 -15.88 -2.23
N LEU A 373 12.83 -14.92 -3.13
CA LEU A 373 13.04 -15.24 -4.54
C LEU A 373 14.51 -15.50 -4.89
N SER A 374 15.44 -15.19 -3.99
CA SER A 374 16.86 -15.49 -4.17
C SER A 374 17.14 -16.98 -4.39
N ALA A 375 16.24 -17.86 -3.92
CA ALA A 375 16.34 -19.31 -4.13
C ALA A 375 16.23 -19.71 -5.63
N TYR A 376 15.71 -18.84 -6.48
CA TYR A 376 15.58 -19.08 -7.92
C TYR A 376 16.76 -18.55 -8.73
N GLU A 377 17.84 -18.09 -8.09
CA GLU A 377 19.02 -17.61 -8.81
C GLU A 377 19.58 -18.72 -9.73
N ASN A 378 20.05 -18.34 -10.92
CA ASN A 378 20.62 -19.23 -11.93
C ASN A 378 19.67 -20.28 -12.57
N ILE A 379 18.36 -20.24 -12.31
CA ILE A 379 17.44 -21.09 -13.09
C ILE A 379 17.42 -20.65 -14.55
N PRO A 380 17.26 -21.56 -15.52
CA PRO A 380 17.31 -21.21 -16.94
C PRO A 380 16.15 -20.32 -17.39
N TYR A 381 15.15 -20.06 -16.54
CA TYR A 381 13.97 -19.24 -16.84
C TYR A 381 14.20 -17.74 -16.65
N LEU A 382 15.27 -17.32 -15.96
CA LEU A 382 15.52 -15.91 -15.66
C LEU A 382 16.02 -15.15 -16.90
N LEU A 383 15.46 -13.97 -17.16
CA LEU A 383 16.00 -13.02 -18.14
C LEU A 383 17.20 -12.24 -17.60
N CYS A 384 17.25 -12.06 -16.29
CA CYS A 384 18.31 -11.39 -15.57
C CYS A 384 18.42 -11.99 -14.16
N PRO A 385 19.58 -11.83 -13.48
CA PRO A 385 19.73 -12.19 -12.07
C PRO A 385 18.62 -11.60 -11.20
N VAL A 386 18.35 -12.21 -10.05
CA VAL A 386 17.28 -11.74 -9.16
C VAL A 386 17.57 -10.29 -8.72
N ILE A 387 16.60 -9.42 -8.94
CA ILE A 387 16.79 -7.98 -8.73
C ILE A 387 16.58 -7.63 -7.26
N LEU A 388 17.65 -7.22 -6.58
CA LEU A 388 17.63 -6.89 -5.14
C LEU A 388 17.57 -5.38 -4.86
N GLU A 389 17.80 -4.55 -5.89
CA GLU A 389 17.93 -3.09 -5.79
C GLU A 389 16.74 -2.40 -6.45
N GLY A 390 16.13 -1.43 -5.76
CA GLY A 390 14.96 -0.70 -6.27
C GLY A 390 15.24 0.05 -7.59
N LYS A 391 16.44 0.62 -7.75
CA LYS A 391 16.82 1.28 -9.01
C LYS A 391 16.83 0.31 -10.20
N LYS A 392 17.38 -0.90 -10.01
CA LYS A 392 17.38 -1.95 -11.03
C LYS A 392 15.97 -2.47 -11.33
N ALA A 393 15.09 -2.49 -10.33
CA ALA A 393 13.68 -2.86 -10.52
C ALA A 393 12.98 -1.88 -11.48
N ILE A 394 13.21 -0.57 -11.32
CA ILE A 394 12.68 0.46 -12.24
C ILE A 394 13.19 0.22 -13.67
N MET A 395 14.48 -0.10 -13.83
CA MET A 395 15.06 -0.39 -15.16
C MET A 395 14.41 -1.62 -15.80
N ALA A 396 14.19 -2.69 -15.03
CA ALA A 396 13.54 -3.90 -15.53
C ALA A 396 12.08 -3.66 -15.94
N LEU A 397 11.35 -2.84 -15.19
CA LEU A 397 9.99 -2.44 -15.57
C LEU A 397 9.96 -1.59 -16.84
N LYS A 398 10.90 -0.63 -16.98
CA LYS A 398 11.04 0.14 -18.23
C LYS A 398 11.35 -0.76 -19.42
N TRP A 399 12.23 -1.74 -19.24
CA TRP A 399 12.52 -2.73 -20.27
C TRP A 399 11.27 -3.55 -20.62
N ALA A 400 10.47 -3.96 -19.63
CA ALA A 400 9.22 -4.68 -19.88
C ALA A 400 8.22 -3.84 -20.69
N THR A 401 8.13 -2.53 -20.44
CA THR A 401 7.32 -1.62 -21.26
C THR A 401 7.84 -1.52 -22.70
N GLN A 402 9.15 -1.40 -22.91
CA GLN A 402 9.75 -1.36 -24.25
C GLN A 402 9.56 -2.69 -25.01
N GLU A 403 9.71 -3.83 -24.32
CA GLU A 403 9.46 -5.15 -24.91
C GLU A 403 7.99 -5.35 -25.26
N MET A 404 7.07 -4.78 -24.47
CA MET A 404 5.64 -4.74 -24.80
C MET A 404 5.41 -3.92 -26.07
N GLU A 405 5.94 -2.70 -26.17
CA GLU A 405 5.81 -1.85 -27.36
C GLU A 405 6.40 -2.51 -28.62
N ARG A 406 7.52 -3.23 -28.50
CA ARG A 406 8.13 -3.98 -29.61
C ARG A 406 7.26 -5.14 -30.12
N ARG A 407 6.38 -5.69 -29.26
CA ARG A 407 5.49 -6.81 -29.59
C ARG A 407 4.14 -6.37 -30.17
N TYR A 408 3.69 -5.16 -29.83
CA TYR A 408 2.55 -4.50 -30.47
C TYR A 408 2.93 -4.08 -31.89
#